data_AF-A0A3M1KQJ5-F1
#
_entry.id   AF-A0A3M1KQJ5-F1
#
_cell.length_a   1.000
_cell.length_b   1.000
_cell.length_c   1.000
_cell.angle_alpha   90.00
_cell.angle_beta   90.00
_cell.angle_gamma   90.00
#
_symmetry.space_group_name_H-M   'P 1'
#
loop_
_entity.id
_entity.type
_entity.pdbx_description
1 polymer ?
#
loop_
_entity_poly.entity_id
_entity_poly.type
_entity_poly.pdbx_seq_one_letter_code
_entity_poly.pdbx_strand_id
1 'polypeptide(L)'
;MSRLTHQNATRGHQGDDVAALLAQAEALCRTVARRDLADTPLYVVPQSSLPAECGSGDHCFAFTAPSLDIYLRDHIPGWRGRGPCMVVNDAGLAEDYEREDLAYVVPAYVLHELAHILDRPALFADRSGVDPSRLKFEALVVADVTRRPVRDDLPAYFGHGHSFIRIAVHLCHRAQQAGFDVCPAAICAGYRYGLSHASRYVDALGDEPRRCADWLFRDILAAKPPWAFSRLWTEDVVSYHQRFPFQKGSAS
;
A
#
# COMPACT_ATOMS: atom_id res chain seq x y z
N MET A 1 18.51 -31.76 -39.17
CA MET A 1 18.29 -32.42 -37.87
C MET A 1 18.82 -31.51 -36.77
N SER A 2 17.97 -30.64 -36.21
CA SER A 2 18.34 -29.64 -35.21
C SER A 2 18.15 -30.23 -33.81
N ARG A 3 19.21 -30.26 -33.00
CA ARG A 3 19.17 -30.70 -31.60
C ARG A 3 18.64 -29.56 -30.75
N LEU A 4 17.40 -29.70 -30.28
CA LEU A 4 16.87 -28.94 -29.15
C LEU A 4 17.64 -29.33 -27.89
N THR A 5 18.49 -28.44 -27.40
CA THR A 5 19.10 -28.54 -26.07
C THR A 5 18.07 -28.09 -25.04
N HIS A 6 17.43 -29.06 -24.38
CA HIS A 6 16.70 -28.82 -23.14
C HIS A 6 17.70 -28.43 -22.04
N GLN A 7 17.88 -27.13 -21.81
CA GLN A 7 18.42 -26.64 -20.56
C GLN A 7 17.35 -26.82 -19.49
N ASN A 8 17.49 -27.89 -18.69
CA ASN A 8 16.85 -27.98 -17.39
C ASN A 8 17.59 -27.01 -16.46
N ALA A 9 17.20 -25.73 -16.51
CA ALA A 9 17.41 -24.86 -15.37
C ALA A 9 16.57 -25.45 -14.24
N THR A 10 17.22 -26.02 -13.23
CA THR A 10 16.62 -26.23 -11.91
C THR A 10 16.11 -24.87 -11.45
N ARG A 11 14.82 -24.60 -11.69
CA ARG A 11 14.10 -23.49 -11.07
C ARG A 11 14.31 -23.67 -9.56
N GLY A 12 15.18 -22.85 -8.96
CA GLY A 12 15.15 -22.65 -7.52
C GLY A 12 13.70 -22.37 -7.12
N HIS A 13 13.26 -22.93 -5.99
CA HIS A 13 11.87 -22.86 -5.56
C HIS A 13 11.43 -21.40 -5.41
N GLN A 14 10.87 -20.81 -6.46
CA GLN A 14 10.41 -19.42 -6.51
C GLN A 14 9.48 -19.06 -5.34
N GLY A 15 8.78 -20.06 -4.77
CA GLY A 15 7.89 -19.88 -3.62
C GLY A 15 8.61 -19.56 -2.30
N ASP A 16 9.81 -20.12 -2.05
CA ASP A 16 10.54 -19.87 -0.80
C ASP A 16 11.06 -18.42 -0.73
N ASP A 17 11.40 -17.86 -1.90
CA ASP A 17 11.89 -16.49 -2.03
C ASP A 17 10.79 -15.45 -1.77
N VAL A 18 9.58 -15.67 -2.31
CA VAL A 18 8.43 -14.77 -2.08
C VAL A 18 8.03 -14.78 -0.61
N ALA A 19 7.96 -15.95 0.03
CA ALA A 19 7.63 -16.05 1.45
C ALA A 19 8.63 -15.30 2.32
N ALA A 20 9.93 -15.40 2.02
CA ALA A 20 10.99 -14.67 2.73
C ALA A 20 10.86 -13.14 2.54
N LEU A 21 10.59 -12.67 1.32
CA LEU A 21 10.39 -11.26 1.02
C LEU A 21 9.17 -10.68 1.77
N LEU A 22 8.05 -11.39 1.78
CA LEU A 22 6.85 -10.93 2.49
C LEU A 22 7.05 -10.95 4.01
N ALA A 23 7.74 -11.94 4.56
CA ALA A 23 8.10 -11.97 5.97
C ALA A 23 9.02 -10.79 6.35
N GLN A 24 10.00 -10.45 5.50
CA GLN A 24 10.84 -9.28 5.68
C GLN A 24 10.03 -7.98 5.62
N ALA A 25 9.07 -7.88 4.69
CA ALA A 25 8.20 -6.72 4.57
C ALA A 25 7.26 -6.56 5.78
N GLU A 26 6.68 -7.65 6.31
CA GLU A 26 5.92 -7.60 7.56
C GLU A 26 6.80 -7.13 8.74
N ALA A 27 8.02 -7.66 8.85
CA ALA A 27 8.97 -7.25 9.89
C ALA A 27 9.34 -5.76 9.78
N LEU A 28 9.51 -5.25 8.55
CA LEU A 28 9.70 -3.83 8.29
C LEU A 28 8.50 -3.01 8.78
N CYS A 29 7.26 -3.38 8.41
CA CYS A 29 6.06 -2.70 8.90
C CYS A 29 6.02 -2.62 10.43
N ARG A 30 6.30 -3.74 11.11
CA ARG A 30 6.36 -3.79 12.58
C ARG A 30 7.48 -2.94 13.15
N THR A 31 8.57 -2.76 12.43
CA THR A 31 9.68 -1.91 12.86
C THR A 31 9.28 -0.43 12.78
N VAL A 32 8.74 0.01 11.64
CA VAL A 32 8.44 1.43 11.39
C VAL A 32 7.14 1.92 12.05
N ALA A 33 6.20 1.01 12.33
CA ALA A 33 4.92 1.29 12.97
C ALA A 33 4.77 0.50 14.28
N ARG A 34 5.88 0.24 14.98
CA ARG A 34 5.92 -0.61 16.20
C ARG A 34 4.84 -0.27 17.21
N ARG A 35 4.67 1.01 17.53
CA ARG A 35 3.72 1.47 18.56
C ARG A 35 2.28 1.47 18.05
N ASP A 36 2.07 1.76 16.78
CA ASP A 36 0.75 1.76 16.15
C ASP A 36 0.21 0.35 15.98
N LEU A 37 1.08 -0.60 15.62
CA LEU A 37 0.71 -2.02 15.45
C LEU A 37 0.73 -2.77 16.79
N ALA A 38 1.66 -2.48 17.69
CA ALA A 38 1.79 -3.12 19.02
C ALA A 38 1.52 -4.64 18.97
N ASP A 39 0.58 -5.12 19.78
CA ASP A 39 0.18 -6.53 19.85
C ASP A 39 -0.85 -6.92 18.76
N THR A 40 -1.23 -5.97 17.90
CA THR A 40 -2.18 -6.23 16.82
C THR A 40 -1.52 -7.10 15.74
N PRO A 41 -2.17 -8.21 15.33
CA PRO A 41 -1.76 -8.97 14.16
C PRO A 41 -1.70 -8.07 12.92
N LEU A 42 -0.72 -8.30 12.05
CA LEU A 42 -0.62 -7.71 10.72
C LEU A 42 -0.50 -8.88 9.77
N TYR A 43 -1.27 -8.87 8.70
CA TYR A 43 -1.26 -9.92 7.70
C TYR A 43 -0.80 -9.35 6.36
N VAL A 44 0.28 -9.92 5.82
CA VAL A 44 0.76 -9.65 4.46
C VAL A 44 0.61 -10.94 3.67
N VAL A 45 -0.37 -10.97 2.77
CA VAL A 45 -0.80 -12.20 2.08
C VAL A 45 -0.36 -12.16 0.61
N PRO A 46 0.36 -13.18 0.11
CA PRO A 46 0.63 -13.28 -1.32
C PRO A 46 -0.66 -13.59 -2.09
N GLN A 47 -0.92 -12.85 -3.17
CA GLN A 47 -2.08 -13.07 -4.03
C GLN A 47 -2.06 -14.48 -4.63
N SER A 48 -0.88 -15.03 -4.92
CA SER A 48 -0.74 -16.40 -5.42
C SER A 48 -1.25 -17.49 -4.46
N SER A 49 -1.42 -17.18 -3.17
CA SER A 49 -2.02 -18.09 -2.18
C SER A 49 -3.53 -18.00 -2.08
N LEU A 50 -4.14 -17.03 -2.76
CA LEU A 50 -5.58 -16.80 -2.71
C LEU A 50 -6.31 -17.54 -3.84
N PRO A 51 -7.56 -17.96 -3.62
CA PRO A 51 -8.43 -18.37 -4.71
C PRO A 51 -8.60 -17.26 -5.74
N ALA A 52 -8.77 -17.60 -7.02
CA ALA A 52 -8.91 -16.62 -8.09
C ALA A 52 -10.07 -15.64 -7.84
N GLU A 53 -11.14 -16.10 -7.18
CA GLU A 53 -12.31 -15.31 -6.78
C GLU A 53 -12.02 -14.20 -5.75
N CYS A 54 -10.89 -14.25 -5.04
CA CYS A 54 -10.50 -13.26 -4.03
C CYS A 54 -9.74 -12.05 -4.61
N GLY A 55 -9.57 -12.00 -5.93
CA GLY A 55 -8.83 -10.95 -6.62
C GLY A 55 -7.63 -11.54 -7.35
N SER A 56 -7.54 -11.25 -8.64
CA SER A 56 -6.49 -11.75 -9.54
C SER A 56 -6.14 -10.70 -10.59
N GLY A 57 -6.37 -9.42 -10.28
CA GLY A 57 -6.22 -8.36 -11.26
C GLY A 57 -4.77 -7.94 -11.42
N ASP A 58 -4.36 -7.72 -12.67
CA ASP A 58 -2.99 -7.28 -13.02
C ASP A 58 -2.82 -5.75 -12.88
N HIS A 59 -3.82 -5.05 -12.34
CA HIS A 59 -3.87 -3.59 -12.30
C HIS A 59 -3.37 -2.98 -10.98
N CYS A 60 -3.16 -3.80 -9.95
CA CYS A 60 -2.58 -3.36 -8.68
C CYS A 60 -1.57 -4.38 -8.17
N PHE A 61 -0.43 -3.88 -7.67
CA PHE A 61 0.62 -4.73 -7.09
C PHE A 61 0.42 -5.01 -5.60
N ALA A 62 -0.41 -4.22 -4.94
CA ALA A 62 -0.85 -4.45 -3.58
C ALA A 62 -2.18 -3.74 -3.34
N PHE A 63 -2.92 -4.19 -2.32
CA PHE A 63 -4.11 -3.49 -1.84
C PHE A 63 -4.42 -3.84 -0.39
N THR A 64 -5.12 -2.93 0.29
CA THR A 64 -5.73 -3.15 1.60
C THR A 64 -7.18 -2.68 1.64
N ALA A 65 -8.00 -3.30 2.50
CA ALA A 65 -9.35 -2.82 2.83
C ALA A 65 -9.60 -2.91 4.34
N PRO A 66 -10.55 -2.11 4.91
CA PRO A 66 -10.80 -2.08 6.35
C PRO A 66 -11.25 -3.41 6.99
N SER A 67 -11.67 -4.40 6.20
CA SER A 67 -12.10 -5.72 6.72
C SER A 67 -11.55 -6.87 5.90
N LEU A 68 -10.42 -6.62 5.20
CA LEU A 68 -9.78 -7.61 4.34
C LEU A 68 -9.36 -8.86 5.13
N ASP A 69 -9.04 -8.68 6.41
CA ASP A 69 -8.70 -9.75 7.34
C ASP A 69 -9.85 -10.74 7.53
N ILE A 70 -11.09 -10.27 7.63
CA ILE A 70 -12.27 -11.14 7.68
C ILE A 70 -12.52 -11.80 6.34
N TYR A 71 -12.40 -11.05 5.23
CA TYR A 71 -12.70 -11.56 3.89
C TYR A 71 -11.77 -12.72 3.51
N LEU A 72 -10.52 -12.67 3.96
CA LEU A 72 -9.49 -13.65 3.64
C LEU A 72 -9.16 -14.59 4.81
N ARG A 73 -10.00 -14.62 5.86
CA ARG A 73 -9.70 -15.32 7.12
C ARG A 73 -9.25 -16.77 6.92
N ASP A 74 -9.94 -17.51 6.06
CA ASP A 74 -9.70 -18.93 5.80
C ASP A 74 -8.44 -19.16 4.92
N HIS A 75 -7.87 -18.09 4.38
CA HIS A 75 -6.68 -18.09 3.52
C HIS A 75 -5.45 -17.46 4.19
N ILE A 76 -5.59 -16.90 5.39
CA ILE A 76 -4.48 -16.30 6.14
C ILE A 76 -3.78 -17.40 6.96
N PRO A 77 -2.53 -17.75 6.64
CA PRO A 77 -1.79 -18.76 7.40
C PRO A 77 -1.60 -18.32 8.84
N GLY A 78 -1.99 -19.18 9.79
CA GLY A 78 -1.81 -18.91 11.21
C GLY A 78 -2.58 -17.69 11.71
N TRP A 79 -3.82 -17.48 11.25
CA TRP A 79 -4.71 -16.44 11.75
C TRP A 79 -4.70 -16.32 13.29
N ARG A 80 -4.37 -15.13 13.80
CA ARG A 80 -4.20 -14.82 15.24
C ARG A 80 -5.31 -13.95 15.84
N GLY A 81 -6.36 -13.65 15.07
CA GLY A 81 -7.40 -12.70 15.46
C GLY A 81 -7.50 -11.52 14.49
N ARG A 82 -8.38 -10.56 14.80
CA ARG A 82 -8.58 -9.37 13.95
C ARG A 82 -7.30 -8.56 13.84
N GLY A 83 -7.04 -8.00 12.66
CA GLY A 83 -5.88 -7.15 12.42
C GLY A 83 -5.91 -6.52 11.03
N PRO A 84 -5.10 -5.48 10.77
CA PRO A 84 -4.87 -5.01 9.40
C PRO A 84 -4.39 -6.15 8.49
N CYS A 85 -4.89 -6.15 7.26
CA CYS A 85 -4.50 -7.10 6.22
C CYS A 85 -4.24 -6.33 4.92
N MET A 86 -3.21 -6.76 4.20
CA MET A 86 -2.90 -6.33 2.84
C MET A 86 -2.58 -7.56 1.99
N VAL A 87 -2.91 -7.47 0.71
CA VAL A 87 -2.54 -8.47 -0.29
C VAL A 87 -1.45 -7.88 -1.17
N VAL A 88 -0.43 -8.67 -1.48
CA VAL A 88 0.64 -8.33 -2.42
C VAL A 88 0.51 -9.24 -3.63
N ASN A 89 0.38 -8.65 -4.83
CA ASN A 89 0.36 -9.36 -6.09
C ASN A 89 1.79 -9.82 -6.46
N ASP A 90 2.26 -10.83 -5.75
CA ASP A 90 3.59 -11.41 -5.89
C ASP A 90 3.83 -11.98 -7.30
N ALA A 91 2.80 -12.53 -7.94
CA ALA A 91 2.89 -13.03 -9.31
C ALA A 91 3.12 -11.89 -10.32
N GLY A 92 2.33 -10.81 -10.25
CA GLY A 92 2.51 -9.64 -11.12
C GLY A 92 3.84 -8.93 -10.87
N LEU A 93 4.28 -8.85 -9.60
CA LEU A 93 5.60 -8.31 -9.29
C LEU A 93 6.74 -9.16 -9.89
N ALA A 94 6.63 -10.49 -9.85
CA ALA A 94 7.63 -11.38 -10.45
C ALA A 94 7.61 -11.37 -11.99
N GLU A 95 6.53 -10.92 -12.61
CA GLU A 95 6.44 -10.71 -14.06
C GLU A 95 7.08 -9.38 -14.48
N ASP A 96 6.84 -8.31 -13.72
CA ASP A 96 7.23 -6.95 -14.10
C ASP A 96 8.61 -6.51 -13.61
N TYR A 97 9.19 -7.21 -12.63
CA TYR A 97 10.46 -6.86 -12.02
C TYR A 97 11.44 -8.02 -12.00
N GLU A 98 12.73 -7.70 -12.18
CA GLU A 98 13.81 -8.64 -11.96
C GLU A 98 13.87 -9.05 -10.49
N ARG A 99 14.36 -10.26 -10.23
CA ARG A 99 14.38 -10.84 -8.90
C ARG A 99 15.15 -9.98 -7.89
N GLU A 100 16.24 -9.35 -8.33
CA GLU A 100 17.07 -8.48 -7.51
C GLU A 100 16.34 -7.20 -7.10
N ASP A 101 15.41 -6.72 -7.93
CA ASP A 101 14.63 -5.50 -7.68
C ASP A 101 13.46 -5.76 -6.70
N LEU A 102 12.99 -7.00 -6.58
CA LEU A 102 11.91 -7.38 -5.65
C LEU A 102 12.21 -6.99 -4.20
N ALA A 103 13.48 -7.08 -3.79
CA ALA A 103 13.92 -6.67 -2.46
C ALA A 103 13.73 -5.17 -2.19
N TYR A 104 13.62 -4.35 -3.23
CA TYR A 104 13.36 -2.92 -3.13
C TYR A 104 11.87 -2.60 -3.34
N VAL A 105 11.23 -3.18 -4.35
CA VAL A 105 9.84 -2.81 -4.71
C VAL A 105 8.80 -3.38 -3.74
N VAL A 106 9.00 -4.59 -3.20
CA VAL A 106 8.05 -5.21 -2.26
C VAL A 106 7.91 -4.37 -0.98
N PRO A 107 9.01 -3.94 -0.31
CA PRO A 107 8.92 -3.00 0.80
C PRO A 107 8.18 -1.71 0.47
N ALA A 108 8.40 -1.13 -0.72
CA ALA A 108 7.74 0.11 -1.11
C ALA A 108 6.22 -0.04 -1.22
N TYR A 109 5.73 -1.09 -1.89
CA TYR A 109 4.30 -1.38 -1.99
C TYR A 109 3.68 -1.74 -0.63
N VAL A 110 4.38 -2.51 0.20
CA VAL A 110 3.89 -2.86 1.55
C VAL A 110 3.82 -1.62 2.46
N LEU A 111 4.79 -0.71 2.38
CA LEU A 111 4.73 0.56 3.11
C LEU A 111 3.65 1.51 2.56
N HIS A 112 3.36 1.45 1.26
CA HIS A 112 2.24 2.17 0.65
C HIS A 112 0.90 1.72 1.24
N GLU A 113 0.64 0.41 1.26
CA GLU A 113 -0.58 -0.13 1.87
C GLU A 113 -0.64 0.14 3.38
N LEU A 114 0.51 0.07 4.08
CA LEU A 114 0.58 0.44 5.49
C LEU A 114 0.20 1.92 5.70
N ALA A 115 0.59 2.82 4.80
CA ALA A 115 0.18 4.22 4.88
C ALA A 115 -1.35 4.36 4.79
N HIS A 116 -2.01 3.63 3.88
CA HIS A 116 -3.48 3.59 3.82
C HIS A 116 -4.10 3.00 5.08
N ILE A 117 -3.49 1.99 5.70
CA ILE A 117 -3.98 1.40 6.96
C ILE A 117 -3.91 2.41 8.11
N LEU A 118 -2.80 3.15 8.22
CA LEU A 118 -2.56 4.13 9.27
C LEU A 118 -3.34 5.44 9.07
N ASP A 119 -3.77 5.75 7.84
CA ASP A 119 -4.60 6.91 7.52
C ASP A 119 -6.08 6.71 7.91
N ARG A 120 -6.48 5.48 8.27
CA ARG A 120 -7.84 5.17 8.72
C ARG A 120 -8.06 5.61 10.16
N PRO A 121 -9.32 5.89 10.56
CA PRO A 121 -9.66 6.12 11.97
C PRO A 121 -9.34 4.94 12.90
N ALA A 122 -9.27 3.72 12.36
CA ALA A 122 -8.88 2.49 13.04
C ALA A 122 -8.17 1.56 12.07
N LEU A 123 -7.23 0.73 12.56
CA LEU A 123 -6.42 -0.18 11.74
C LEU A 123 -7.28 -1.17 10.92
N PHE A 124 -8.41 -1.57 11.49
CA PHE A 124 -9.43 -2.40 10.86
C PHE A 124 -10.81 -1.98 11.38
N ALA A 125 -11.86 -2.24 10.60
CA ALA A 125 -13.22 -1.92 10.99
C ALA A 125 -13.76 -2.92 12.03
N ASP A 126 -14.45 -2.40 13.04
CA ASP A 126 -15.32 -3.20 13.89
C ASP A 126 -16.48 -3.75 13.07
N ARG A 127 -16.67 -5.07 13.14
CA ARG A 127 -17.71 -5.81 12.41
C ARG A 127 -18.57 -6.65 13.34
N SER A 128 -18.54 -6.33 14.63
CA SER A 128 -19.41 -6.96 15.62
C SER A 128 -20.88 -6.81 15.21
N GLY A 129 -21.58 -7.93 15.06
CA GLY A 129 -23.00 -7.95 14.68
C GLY A 129 -23.31 -7.68 13.21
N VAL A 130 -22.31 -7.60 12.32
CA VAL A 130 -22.54 -7.46 10.88
C VAL A 130 -22.99 -8.80 10.29
N ASP A 131 -24.03 -8.76 9.46
CA ASP A 131 -24.54 -9.94 8.73
C ASP A 131 -23.44 -10.59 7.85
N PRO A 132 -23.17 -11.90 7.99
CA PRO A 132 -22.25 -12.63 7.11
C PRO A 132 -22.52 -12.44 5.61
N SER A 133 -23.78 -12.28 5.19
CA SER A 133 -24.12 -12.08 3.78
C SER A 133 -23.56 -10.76 3.24
N ARG A 134 -23.57 -9.71 4.06
CA ARG A 134 -22.98 -8.40 3.75
C ARG A 134 -21.46 -8.48 3.66
N LEU A 135 -20.82 -9.20 4.57
CA LEU A 135 -19.36 -9.40 4.52
C LEU A 135 -18.94 -10.12 3.24
N LYS A 136 -19.71 -11.14 2.83
CA LYS A 136 -19.48 -11.84 1.55
C LYS A 136 -19.67 -10.91 0.35
N PHE A 137 -20.71 -10.07 0.35
CA PHE A 137 -20.92 -9.09 -0.72
C PHE A 137 -19.77 -8.08 -0.81
N GLU A 138 -19.34 -7.52 0.33
CA GLU A 138 -18.22 -6.57 0.36
C GLU A 138 -16.90 -7.22 -0.12
N ALA A 139 -16.65 -8.49 0.23
CA ALA A 139 -15.50 -9.25 -0.27
C ALA A 139 -15.52 -9.38 -1.81
N LEU A 140 -16.69 -9.66 -2.40
CA LEU A 140 -16.85 -9.71 -3.85
C LEU A 140 -16.62 -8.35 -4.50
N VAL A 141 -17.06 -7.25 -3.86
CA VAL A 141 -16.79 -5.88 -4.35
C VAL A 141 -15.30 -5.58 -4.34
N VAL A 142 -14.57 -5.95 -3.28
CA VAL A 142 -13.11 -5.76 -3.23
C VAL A 142 -12.43 -6.55 -4.35
N ALA A 143 -12.75 -7.84 -4.49
CA ALA A 143 -12.17 -8.67 -5.55
C ALA A 143 -12.47 -8.11 -6.95
N ASP A 144 -13.69 -7.63 -7.19
CA ASP A 144 -14.08 -7.02 -8.46
C ASP A 144 -13.34 -5.70 -8.72
N VAL A 145 -13.21 -4.83 -7.72
CA VAL A 145 -12.48 -3.55 -7.85
C VAL A 145 -11.01 -3.77 -8.21
N THR A 146 -10.34 -4.78 -7.62
CA THR A 146 -8.93 -5.08 -7.92
C THR A 146 -8.69 -5.54 -9.36
N ARG A 147 -9.74 -6.01 -10.05
CA ARG A 147 -9.67 -6.45 -11.46
C ARG A 147 -10.01 -5.35 -12.46
N ARG A 148 -10.53 -4.21 -12.01
CA ARG A 148 -10.92 -3.11 -12.90
C ARG A 148 -9.69 -2.26 -13.22
N PRO A 149 -9.64 -1.65 -14.41
CA PRO A 149 -8.64 -0.63 -14.69
C PRO A 149 -8.80 0.55 -13.73
N VAL A 150 -7.76 1.35 -13.61
CA VAL A 150 -7.78 2.60 -12.84
C VAL A 150 -8.95 3.46 -13.31
N ARG A 151 -9.73 3.96 -12.35
CA ARG A 151 -10.88 4.84 -12.60
C ARG A 151 -10.43 6.17 -13.17
N ASP A 152 -10.96 6.53 -14.34
CA ASP A 152 -10.73 7.82 -15.02
C ASP A 152 -11.69 8.91 -14.55
N ASP A 153 -12.79 8.54 -13.89
CA ASP A 153 -13.80 9.44 -13.33
C ASP A 153 -13.39 10.08 -11.99
N LEU A 154 -12.27 9.65 -11.42
CA LEU A 154 -11.71 10.17 -10.17
C LEU A 154 -10.36 10.86 -10.43
N PRO A 155 -9.99 11.88 -9.65
CA PRO A 155 -8.63 12.41 -9.69
C PRO A 155 -7.59 11.30 -9.47
N ALA A 156 -6.46 11.35 -10.17
CA ALA A 156 -5.41 10.33 -10.05
C ALA A 156 -4.82 10.23 -8.63
N TYR A 157 -4.93 11.30 -7.83
CA TYR A 157 -4.55 11.31 -6.41
C TYR A 157 -5.66 10.82 -5.47
N PHE A 158 -6.82 10.37 -5.97
CA PHE A 158 -7.91 9.91 -5.11
C PHE A 158 -7.41 8.78 -4.17
N GLY A 159 -7.73 8.88 -2.89
CA GLY A 159 -7.17 8.00 -1.85
C GLY A 159 -5.78 8.38 -1.33
N HIS A 160 -5.08 9.32 -1.98
CA HIS A 160 -3.71 9.75 -1.67
C HIS A 160 -3.68 11.21 -1.20
N GLY A 161 -4.48 11.52 -0.18
CA GLY A 161 -4.62 12.87 0.38
C GLY A 161 -3.38 13.35 1.16
N HIS A 162 -3.46 14.57 1.68
CA HIS A 162 -2.39 15.15 2.51
C HIS A 162 -1.97 14.27 3.71
N SER A 163 -2.93 13.63 4.41
CA SER A 163 -2.65 12.75 5.54
C SER A 163 -1.85 11.51 5.12
N PHE A 164 -2.29 10.83 4.06
CA PHE A 164 -1.56 9.73 3.42
C PHE A 164 -0.13 10.13 3.06
N ILE A 165 0.07 11.25 2.36
CA ILE A 165 1.40 11.70 1.93
C ILE A 165 2.31 11.97 3.14
N ARG A 166 1.76 12.61 4.18
CA ARG A 166 2.50 12.86 5.43
C ARG A 166 2.90 11.53 6.09
N ILE A 167 1.98 10.57 6.24
CA ILE A 167 2.28 9.23 6.77
C ILE A 167 3.39 8.55 5.94
N ALA A 168 3.28 8.56 4.61
CA ALA A 168 4.24 7.93 3.72
C ALA A 168 5.67 8.49 3.90
N VAL A 169 5.81 9.81 4.04
CA VAL A 169 7.12 10.44 4.32
C VAL A 169 7.68 10.00 5.67
N HIS A 170 6.82 9.91 6.71
CA HIS A 170 7.24 9.43 8.03
C HIS A 170 7.63 7.94 8.02
N LEU A 171 6.88 7.09 7.31
CA LEU A 171 7.21 5.67 7.13
C LEU A 171 8.56 5.53 6.43
N CYS A 172 8.79 6.29 5.36
CA CYS A 172 10.05 6.33 4.64
C CYS A 172 11.22 6.70 5.56
N HIS A 173 11.07 7.77 6.36
CA HIS A 173 12.09 8.21 7.30
C HIS A 173 12.43 7.11 8.32
N ARG A 174 11.40 6.46 8.90
CA ARG A 174 11.59 5.37 9.86
C ARG A 174 12.22 4.13 9.24
N ALA A 175 11.87 3.81 7.99
CA ALA A 175 12.48 2.70 7.25
C ALA A 175 13.98 2.94 7.05
N GLN A 176 14.37 4.17 6.66
CA GLN A 176 15.77 4.58 6.52
C GLN A 176 16.53 4.49 7.84
N GLN A 177 15.93 4.90 8.96
CA GLN A 177 16.54 4.73 10.30
C GLN A 177 16.70 3.25 10.69
N ALA A 178 15.86 2.36 10.15
CA ALA A 178 15.97 0.92 10.33
C ALA A 178 16.93 0.24 9.33
N GLY A 179 17.61 0.99 8.47
CA GLY A 179 18.58 0.48 7.50
C GLY A 179 17.96 0.03 6.17
N PHE A 180 16.70 0.37 5.90
CA PHE A 180 16.04 0.07 4.63
C PHE A 180 16.12 1.30 3.71
N ASP A 181 16.65 1.10 2.51
CA ASP A 181 16.66 2.13 1.48
C ASP A 181 15.30 2.13 0.76
N VAL A 182 14.37 2.95 1.24
CA VAL A 182 13.10 3.21 0.57
C VAL A 182 13.05 4.69 0.24
N CYS A 183 12.67 5.02 -1.00
CA CYS A 183 12.48 6.40 -1.44
C CYS A 183 11.01 6.81 -1.26
N PRO A 184 10.72 8.05 -0.79
CA PRO A 184 9.34 8.53 -0.69
C PRO A 184 8.56 8.43 -2.01
N ALA A 185 9.23 8.64 -3.14
CA ALA A 185 8.61 8.55 -4.47
C ALA A 185 8.13 7.13 -4.82
N ALA A 186 8.66 6.09 -4.16
CA ALA A 186 8.20 4.71 -4.31
C ALA A 186 6.97 4.39 -3.44
N ILE A 187 6.77 5.13 -2.33
CA ILE A 187 5.61 4.97 -1.44
C ILE A 187 4.49 5.92 -1.84
N CYS A 188 4.72 7.23 -1.82
CA CYS A 188 3.74 8.24 -2.23
C CYS A 188 4.16 8.79 -3.59
N ALA A 189 3.67 8.17 -4.66
CA ALA A 189 4.06 8.53 -6.02
C ALA A 189 3.73 10.01 -6.32
N GLY A 190 4.65 10.69 -7.00
CA GLY A 190 4.51 12.09 -7.40
C GLY A 190 3.71 12.26 -8.70
N TYR A 191 4.42 12.49 -9.82
CA TYR A 191 3.83 12.84 -11.12
C TYR A 191 2.68 11.94 -11.60
N ARG A 192 2.66 10.65 -11.21
CA ARG A 192 1.57 9.71 -11.53
C ARG A 192 0.21 10.14 -10.98
N TYR A 193 0.20 10.87 -9.87
CA TYR A 193 -1.02 11.42 -9.26
C TYR A 193 -1.32 12.85 -9.74
N GLY A 194 -0.51 13.39 -10.67
CA GLY A 194 -0.58 14.77 -11.10
C GLY A 194 -0.18 15.79 -10.02
N LEU A 195 0.48 15.35 -8.95
CA LEU A 195 0.97 16.19 -7.85
C LEU A 195 2.45 16.55 -8.03
N SER A 196 2.98 17.38 -7.14
CA SER A 196 4.41 17.65 -7.00
C SER A 196 5.19 16.38 -6.69
N HIS A 197 6.48 16.38 -7.06
CA HIS A 197 7.39 15.29 -6.72
C HIS A 197 7.51 15.10 -5.20
N ALA A 198 7.64 13.84 -4.75
CA ALA A 198 7.67 13.48 -3.32
C ALA A 198 8.76 14.22 -2.52
N SER A 199 9.90 14.54 -3.13
CA SER A 199 10.96 15.34 -2.48
C SER A 199 10.47 16.71 -2.01
N ARG A 200 9.54 17.35 -2.74
CA ARG A 200 8.98 18.64 -2.31
C ARG A 200 8.14 18.51 -1.04
N TYR A 201 7.48 17.38 -0.85
CA TYR A 201 6.75 17.08 0.38
C TYR A 201 7.68 16.80 1.56
N VAL A 202 8.80 16.10 1.32
CA VAL A 202 9.88 15.93 2.31
C VAL A 202 10.42 17.29 2.75
N ASP A 203 10.80 18.14 1.79
CA ASP A 203 11.31 19.49 2.07
C ASP A 203 10.30 20.35 2.83
N ALA A 204 9.02 20.26 2.44
CA ALA A 204 7.94 21.03 3.06
C ALA A 204 7.58 20.57 4.48
N LEU A 205 7.81 19.29 4.82
CA LEU A 205 7.70 18.77 6.18
C LEU A 205 8.92 19.17 7.06
N GLY A 206 10.06 19.46 6.44
CA GLY A 206 11.26 19.90 7.14
C GLY A 206 11.78 18.84 8.12
N ASP A 207 11.99 19.23 9.39
CA ASP A 207 12.51 18.32 10.41
C ASP A 207 11.43 17.52 11.17
N GLU A 208 10.16 17.63 10.75
CA GLU A 208 9.05 16.94 11.40
C GLU A 208 9.24 15.41 11.49
N PRO A 209 9.67 14.68 10.43
CA PRO A 209 9.89 13.23 10.53
C PRO A 209 10.86 12.84 11.65
N ARG A 210 11.92 13.62 11.83
CA ARG A 210 12.91 13.43 12.89
C ARG A 210 12.33 13.79 14.27
N ARG A 211 11.61 14.91 14.36
CA ARG A 211 11.07 15.44 15.63
C ARG A 211 9.93 14.58 16.19
N CYS A 212 9.19 13.91 15.32
CA CYS A 212 8.09 13.01 15.65
C CYS A 212 8.43 11.53 15.41
N ALA A 213 9.73 11.17 15.42
CA ALA A 213 10.18 9.81 15.10
C ALA A 213 9.50 8.74 15.98
N ASP A 214 9.26 9.05 17.25
CA ASP A 214 8.67 8.12 18.22
C ASP A 214 7.14 8.27 18.39
N TRP A 215 6.50 9.19 17.68
CA TRP A 215 5.06 9.45 17.85
C TRP A 215 4.20 8.35 17.21
N LEU A 216 2.96 8.17 17.67
CA LEU A 216 2.00 7.39 16.90
C LEU A 216 1.62 8.17 15.62
N PHE A 217 1.27 7.48 14.54
CA PHE A 217 0.85 8.13 13.31
C PHE A 217 -0.42 8.95 13.51
N ARG A 218 -1.36 8.48 14.35
CA ARG A 218 -2.54 9.27 14.73
C ARG A 218 -2.18 10.59 15.44
N ASP A 219 -1.10 10.60 16.22
CA ASP A 219 -0.66 11.79 16.97
C ASP A 219 0.03 12.77 16.01
N ILE A 220 0.79 12.25 15.03
CA ILE A 220 1.36 13.04 13.92
C ILE A 220 0.23 13.73 13.15
N LEU A 221 -0.81 12.98 12.75
CA LEU A 221 -1.95 13.52 12.01
C LEU A 221 -2.77 14.53 12.81
N ALA A 222 -2.92 14.31 14.12
CA ALA A 222 -3.61 15.25 15.01
C ALA A 222 -2.83 16.56 15.23
N ALA A 223 -1.50 16.52 15.15
CA ALA A 223 -0.68 17.71 15.23
C ALA A 223 -0.78 18.56 13.96
N LYS A 224 -0.80 19.88 14.15
CA LYS A 224 -0.83 20.85 13.05
C LYS A 224 0.36 20.61 12.11
N PRO A 225 0.12 20.34 10.81
CA PRO A 225 1.22 20.20 9.85
C PRO A 225 2.00 21.51 9.68
N PRO A 226 3.27 21.44 9.27
CA PRO A 226 4.05 22.59 8.84
C PRO A 226 3.29 23.39 7.77
N TRP A 227 3.31 24.71 7.89
CA TRP A 227 2.59 25.58 6.97
C TRP A 227 3.03 25.38 5.51
N ALA A 228 4.33 25.13 5.29
CA ALA A 228 4.87 24.84 3.96
C ALA A 228 4.24 23.57 3.35
N PHE A 229 4.03 22.51 4.14
CA PHE A 229 3.36 21.29 3.70
C PHE A 229 1.91 21.53 3.32
N SER A 230 1.14 22.20 4.19
CA SER A 230 -0.27 22.53 3.90
C SER A 230 -0.41 23.39 2.64
N ARG A 231 0.45 24.41 2.49
CA ARG A 231 0.45 25.27 1.31
C ARG A 231 0.73 24.47 0.04
N LEU A 232 1.77 23.64 0.05
CA LEU A 232 2.15 22.81 -1.12
C LEU A 232 1.00 21.90 -1.55
N TRP A 233 0.36 21.21 -0.60
CA TRP A 233 -0.80 20.36 -0.91
C TRP A 233 -1.95 21.16 -1.55
N THR A 234 -2.29 22.33 -1.00
CA THR A 234 -3.34 23.19 -1.57
C THR A 234 -2.99 23.65 -2.98
N GLU A 235 -1.75 24.08 -3.22
CA GLU A 235 -1.26 24.47 -4.54
C GLU A 235 -1.34 23.33 -5.55
N ASP A 236 -0.95 22.12 -5.15
CA ASP A 236 -1.01 20.93 -6.01
C ASP A 236 -2.44 20.55 -6.39
N VAL A 237 -3.39 20.55 -5.43
CA VAL A 237 -4.80 20.25 -5.71
C VAL A 237 -5.40 21.29 -6.65
N VAL A 238 -5.12 22.57 -6.44
CA VAL A 238 -5.56 23.65 -7.33
C VAL A 238 -4.95 23.47 -8.73
N SER A 239 -3.65 23.24 -8.82
CA SER A 239 -2.94 23.03 -10.09
C SER A 239 -3.44 21.78 -10.83
N TYR A 240 -3.76 20.71 -10.12
CA TYR A 240 -4.34 19.50 -10.69
C TYR A 240 -5.67 19.81 -11.39
N HIS A 241 -6.61 20.45 -10.68
CA HIS A 241 -7.93 20.76 -11.26
C HIS A 241 -7.89 21.81 -12.37
N GLN A 242 -6.88 22.67 -12.41
CA GLN A 242 -6.63 23.58 -13.53
C GLN A 242 -6.13 22.84 -14.78
N ARG A 243 -5.27 21.82 -14.60
CA ARG A 243 -4.72 21.00 -15.71
C ARG A 243 -5.69 19.94 -16.21
N PHE A 244 -6.49 19.39 -15.30
CA PHE A 244 -7.45 18.31 -15.56
C PHE A 244 -8.85 18.78 -15.15
N PRO A 245 -9.45 19.74 -15.89
CA PRO A 245 -10.80 20.19 -15.59
C PRO A 245 -11.76 19.01 -15.73
N PHE A 246 -12.69 18.88 -14.78
CA PHE A 246 -13.76 17.88 -14.85
C PHE A 246 -14.49 18.08 -16.19
N GLN A 247 -14.35 17.13 -17.10
CA GLN A 247 -15.19 17.07 -18.28
C GLN A 247 -16.58 16.72 -17.77
N LYS A 248 -17.46 17.72 -17.64
CA LYS A 248 -18.89 17.45 -17.43
C LYS A 248 -19.30 16.59 -18.60
N GLY A 249 -19.53 15.30 -18.34
CA GLY A 249 -19.95 14.35 -19.36
C GLY A 249 -21.07 14.99 -20.17
N SER A 250 -20.85 15.13 -21.47
CA SER A 250 -21.91 15.39 -22.41
C SER A 250 -22.98 14.34 -22.15
N ALA A 251 -24.10 14.76 -21.56
CA ALA A 251 -25.23 13.90 -21.30
C ALA A 251 -25.68 13.32 -22.65
N SER A 252 -25.37 12.05 -22.87
CA SER A 252 -25.85 11.24 -23.98
C SER A 252 -27.10 10.49 -23.56
#